data_AF-D0VX12-F1
#
_entry.id   AF-D0VX12-F1
#
_cell.length_a   1.000
_cell.length_b   1.000
_cell.length_c   1.000
_cell.angle_alpha   90.00
_cell.angle_beta   90.00
_cell.angle_gamma   90.00
#
_symmetry.space_group_name_H-M   'P 1'
#
loop_
_entity.id
_entity.type
_entity.pdbx_description
1 polymer ?
#
loop_
_entity_poly.entity_id
_entity_poly.type
_entity_poly.pdbx_seq_one_letter_code
_entity_poly.pdbx_strand_id
1 'polypeptide(L)'
;GSHMGSPEEYRELVVSLRVGMEIERNALLRRLVDIQYDRNDIDFRRGTFRVRGDVVEIFPASRDEHCIRVEFFGDEIERIREVDALTGEVLGEREHVAIFPASHFV
;
A
#
# COMPACT_ATOMS: atom_id res chain seq x y z
N GLY A 1 -29.14 1.37 -12.98
CA GLY A 1 -28.53 0.03 -13.02
C GLY A 1 -27.20 0.15 -13.70
N SER A 2 -26.12 -0.03 -12.96
CA SER A 2 -24.73 -0.20 -13.42
C SER A 2 -23.87 -0.09 -12.16
N HIS A 3 -23.61 -1.22 -11.49
CA HIS A 3 -22.85 -1.28 -10.22
C HIS A 3 -21.83 -2.42 -10.25
N MET A 4 -21.20 -2.63 -11.40
CA MET A 4 -20.13 -3.60 -11.49
C MET A 4 -19.02 -2.96 -12.30
N GLY A 5 -18.08 -2.32 -11.62
CA GLY A 5 -16.79 -2.05 -12.24
C GLY A 5 -16.23 -3.37 -12.80
N SER A 6 -15.80 -3.38 -14.06
CA SER A 6 -15.42 -4.63 -14.71
C SER A 6 -14.12 -5.19 -14.10
N PRO A 7 -13.84 -6.50 -14.21
CA PRO A 7 -12.56 -7.07 -13.82
C PRO A 7 -11.34 -6.43 -14.52
N GLU A 8 -11.53 -5.73 -15.64
CA GLU A 8 -10.49 -4.90 -16.27
C GLU A 8 -10.23 -3.62 -15.46
N GLU A 9 -11.27 -2.86 -15.09
CA GLU A 9 -11.14 -1.64 -14.27
C GLU A 9 -10.48 -1.95 -12.91
N TYR A 10 -10.79 -3.10 -12.30
CA TYR A 10 -10.16 -3.54 -11.05
C TYR A 10 -8.65 -3.81 -11.20
N ARG A 11 -8.19 -4.30 -12.37
CA ARG A 11 -6.76 -4.52 -12.64
C ARG A 11 -6.02 -3.21 -12.89
N GLU A 12 -6.67 -2.24 -13.52
CA GLU A 12 -6.09 -0.91 -13.75
C GLU A 12 -5.85 -0.13 -12.45
N LEU A 13 -6.62 -0.44 -11.40
CA LEU A 13 -6.50 0.16 -10.08
C LEU A 13 -5.38 -0.46 -9.21
N VAL A 14 -4.62 -1.45 -9.69
CA VAL A 14 -3.55 -2.04 -8.86
C VAL A 14 -2.37 -1.10 -8.73
N VAL A 15 -1.98 -0.80 -7.49
CA VAL A 15 -0.77 -0.03 -7.19
C VAL A 15 0.43 -0.98 -7.11
N SER A 16 1.17 -1.04 -8.22
CA SER A 16 2.42 -1.79 -8.35
C SER A 16 3.61 -0.95 -7.87
N LEU A 17 4.40 -1.47 -6.92
CA LEU A 17 5.57 -0.80 -6.33
C LEU A 17 6.82 -1.67 -6.45
N ARG A 18 7.93 -1.07 -6.87
CA ARG A 18 9.23 -1.74 -7.05
C ARG A 18 10.32 -0.94 -6.35
N VAL A 19 11.34 -1.63 -5.85
CA VAL A 19 12.58 -0.97 -5.40
C VAL A 19 13.21 -0.25 -6.60
N GLY A 20 13.74 0.97 -6.38
CA GLY A 20 14.28 1.84 -7.42
C GLY A 20 13.24 2.59 -8.25
N MET A 21 11.95 2.48 -7.91
CA MET A 21 10.90 3.25 -8.59
C MET A 21 10.98 4.72 -8.19
N GLU A 22 11.13 5.61 -9.18
CA GLU A 22 10.96 7.06 -9.01
C GLU A 22 9.47 7.40 -8.85
N ILE A 23 9.07 7.74 -7.63
CA ILE A 23 7.73 8.19 -7.27
C ILE A 23 7.80 9.01 -5.99
N GLU A 24 7.23 10.22 -6.01
CA GLU A 24 7.08 11.00 -4.79
C GLU A 24 6.24 10.24 -3.75
N ARG A 25 6.64 10.27 -2.49
CA ARG A 25 5.87 9.66 -1.39
C ARG A 25 4.40 10.11 -1.40
N ASN A 26 4.15 11.41 -1.58
CA ASN A 26 2.80 11.94 -1.61
C ASN A 26 1.99 11.48 -2.83
N ALA A 27 2.62 11.17 -3.95
CA ALA A 27 1.96 10.56 -5.10
C ALA A 27 1.51 9.13 -4.77
N LEU A 28 2.32 8.34 -4.06
CA LEU A 28 1.90 7.04 -3.54
C LEU A 28 0.67 7.17 -2.63
N LEU A 29 0.65 8.13 -1.69
CA LEU A 29 -0.49 8.30 -0.78
C LEU A 29 -1.79 8.59 -1.53
N ARG A 30 -1.74 9.44 -2.57
CA ARG A 30 -2.91 9.73 -3.42
C ARG A 30 -3.41 8.48 -4.12
N ARG A 31 -2.50 7.71 -4.73
CA ARG A 31 -2.85 6.44 -5.38
C ARG A 31 -3.50 5.44 -4.41
N LEU A 32 -3.05 5.38 -3.16
CA LEU A 32 -3.65 4.53 -2.13
C LEU A 32 -5.07 4.97 -1.77
N VAL A 33 -5.31 6.28 -1.67
CA VAL A 33 -6.66 6.84 -1.46
C VAL A 33 -7.56 6.55 -2.66
N ASP A 34 -7.06 6.68 -3.89
CA ASP A 34 -7.81 6.38 -5.11
C ASP A 34 -8.29 4.92 -5.16
N ILE A 35 -7.59 4.02 -4.48
CA ILE A 35 -7.93 2.59 -4.38
C ILE A 35 -8.57 2.24 -3.01
N GLN A 36 -9.21 3.25 -2.39
CA GLN A 36 -10.04 3.18 -1.20
C GLN A 36 -9.31 2.84 0.11
N TYR A 37 -8.01 3.12 0.23
CA TYR A 37 -7.34 3.04 1.53
C TYR A 37 -7.50 4.33 2.32
N ASP A 38 -7.72 4.19 3.63
CA ASP A 38 -7.75 5.32 4.55
C ASP A 38 -6.36 5.60 5.14
N ARG A 39 -5.97 6.88 5.21
CA ARG A 39 -4.82 7.26 6.04
C ARG A 39 -5.21 7.23 7.51
N ASN A 40 -4.56 6.38 8.31
CA ASN A 40 -4.80 6.30 9.74
C ASN A 40 -3.51 6.08 10.52
N ASP A 41 -2.98 7.15 11.10
CA ASP A 41 -1.71 7.12 11.84
C ASP A 41 -1.85 6.59 13.29
N ILE A 42 -3.09 6.40 13.77
CA ILE A 42 -3.41 5.98 15.15
C ILE A 42 -3.86 4.51 15.18
N ASP A 43 -4.90 4.17 14.42
CA ASP A 43 -5.50 2.84 14.36
C ASP A 43 -5.09 2.14 13.06
N PHE A 44 -4.04 1.33 13.15
CA PHE A 44 -3.44 0.65 12.00
C PHE A 44 -4.07 -0.73 11.79
N ARG A 45 -5.06 -0.76 10.92
CA ARG A 45 -5.86 -1.95 10.57
C ARG A 45 -5.93 -2.16 9.06
N ARG A 46 -6.48 -3.27 8.61
CA ARG A 46 -6.68 -3.58 7.19
C ARG A 46 -7.39 -2.46 6.44
N GLY A 47 -6.94 -2.23 5.19
CA GLY A 47 -7.47 -1.17 4.34
C GLY A 47 -7.00 0.23 4.76
N THR A 48 -5.99 0.33 5.62
CA THR A 48 -5.40 1.62 6.01
C THR A 48 -3.93 1.69 5.65
N PHE A 49 -3.40 2.90 5.59
CA PHE A 49 -1.97 3.16 5.58
C PHE A 49 -1.62 4.26 6.59
N ARG A 50 -0.36 4.27 7.01
CA ARG A 50 0.19 5.32 7.90
C ARG A 50 1.52 5.84 7.37
N VAL A 51 1.87 7.05 7.76
CA VAL A 51 3.08 7.74 7.27
C VAL A 51 3.91 8.28 8.42
N ARG A 52 5.21 7.96 8.43
CA ARG A 52 6.17 8.49 9.41
C ARG A 52 7.45 8.90 8.71
N GLY A 53 7.65 10.20 8.52
CA GLY A 53 8.78 10.72 7.73
C GLY A 53 8.77 10.09 6.34
N ASP A 54 9.85 9.42 5.98
CA ASP A 54 10.05 8.81 4.66
C ASP A 54 9.59 7.35 4.61
N VAL A 55 8.80 6.91 5.58
CA VAL A 55 8.24 5.56 5.64
C VAL A 55 6.72 5.59 5.48
N VAL A 56 6.22 4.76 4.56
CA VAL A 56 4.79 4.48 4.39
C VAL A 56 4.56 3.01 4.74
N GLU A 57 3.65 2.74 5.69
CA GLU A 57 3.23 1.38 6.00
C GLU A 57 1.79 1.18 5.55
N ILE A 58 1.56 0.16 4.74
CA ILE A 58 0.28 -0.15 4.10
C ILE A 58 -0.21 -1.48 4.67
N PHE A 59 -1.41 -1.52 5.22
CA PHE A 59 -2.04 -2.76 5.69
C PHE A 59 -3.02 -3.24 4.62
N PRO A 60 -2.65 -4.25 3.79
CA PRO A 60 -3.49 -4.71 2.70
C PRO A 60 -4.84 -5.20 3.21
N ALA A 61 -5.93 -4.93 2.48
CA ALA A 61 -7.26 -5.40 2.87
C ALA A 61 -7.38 -6.94 2.87
N SER A 62 -6.62 -7.62 2.00
CA SER A 62 -6.69 -9.06 1.78
C SER A 62 -5.73 -9.92 2.63
N ARG A 63 -4.80 -9.32 3.38
CA ARG A 63 -3.78 -10.07 4.14
C ARG A 63 -4.05 -10.06 5.63
N ASP A 64 -3.74 -11.17 6.30
CA ASP A 64 -4.25 -11.37 7.65
C ASP A 64 -3.52 -10.59 8.75
N GLU A 65 -2.19 -10.54 8.71
CA GLU A 65 -1.40 -9.98 9.83
C GLU A 65 -0.18 -9.16 9.38
N HIS A 66 0.12 -9.12 8.08
CA HIS A 66 1.35 -8.48 7.58
C HIS A 66 1.04 -7.16 6.88
N CYS A 67 1.83 -6.13 7.21
CA CYS A 67 1.85 -4.88 6.47
C CYS A 67 3.06 -4.81 5.52
N ILE A 68 2.93 -3.94 4.53
CA ILE A 68 4.01 -3.61 3.59
C ILE A 68 4.61 -2.28 4.05
N ARG A 69 5.89 -2.28 4.39
CA ARG A 69 6.66 -1.07 4.69
C ARG A 69 7.43 -0.65 3.44
N VAL A 70 7.19 0.58 3.00
CA VAL A 70 7.85 1.23 1.87
C VAL A 70 8.71 2.36 2.43
N GLU A 71 10.02 2.25 2.29
CA GLU A 71 11.01 3.24 2.73
C GLU A 71 11.45 4.06 1.50
N PHE A 72 11.46 5.38 1.63
CA PHE A 72 11.80 6.32 0.57
C PHE A 72 13.14 7.02 0.83
N PHE A 73 13.85 7.35 -0.24
CA PHE A 73 14.97 8.31 -0.23
C PHE A 73 14.67 9.42 -1.23
N GLY A 74 14.19 10.57 -0.74
CA GLY A 74 13.63 11.61 -1.61
C GLY A 74 12.39 11.08 -2.36
N ASP A 75 12.46 11.07 -3.69
CA ASP A 75 11.38 10.63 -4.58
C ASP A 75 11.63 9.23 -5.18
N GLU A 76 12.40 8.39 -4.49
CA GLU A 76 12.68 7.01 -4.91
C GLU A 76 12.30 6.01 -3.81
N ILE A 77 11.73 4.87 -4.19
CA ILE A 77 11.54 3.73 -3.28
C ILE A 77 12.88 3.02 -3.05
N GLU A 78 13.50 3.26 -1.90
CA GLU A 78 14.77 2.65 -1.51
C GLU A 78 14.58 1.19 -1.08
N ARG A 79 13.49 0.87 -0.38
CA ARG A 79 13.26 -0.46 0.16
C ARG A 79 11.79 -0.80 0.34
N ILE A 80 11.45 -2.08 0.11
CA ILE A 80 10.14 -2.63 0.44
C ILE A 80 10.32 -3.85 1.34
N ARG A 81 9.59 -3.89 2.45
CA ARG A 81 9.60 -4.98 3.44
C ARG A 81 8.19 -5.45 3.76
N GLU A 82 8.09 -6.74 4.04
CA GLU A 82 6.93 -7.31 4.73
C GLU A 82 7.22 -7.33 6.22
N VAL A 83 6.28 -6.84 7.02
CA VAL A 83 6.46 -6.62 8.45
C VAL A 83 5.23 -7.13 9.19
N ASP A 84 5.44 -7.76 10.35
CA ASP A 84 4.36 -8.04 11.29
C ASP A 84 3.77 -6.71 11.80
N ALA A 85 2.47 -6.48 11.58
CA ALA A 85 1.85 -5.20 11.87
C ALA A 85 1.73 -4.89 13.38
N LEU A 86 1.81 -5.91 14.25
CA LEU A 86 1.70 -5.81 15.70
C LEU A 86 3.06 -5.66 16.36
N THR A 87 4.02 -6.51 16.00
CA THR A 87 5.35 -6.57 16.63
C THR A 87 6.36 -5.64 15.96
N GLY A 88 6.14 -5.31 14.68
CA GLY A 88 7.09 -4.57 13.85
C GLY A 88 8.27 -5.41 13.35
N GLU A 89 8.24 -6.73 13.57
CA GLU A 89 9.26 -7.67 13.08
C GLU A 89 9.31 -7.68 11.55
N VAL A 90 10.50 -7.60 10.98
CA VAL A 90 10.70 -7.70 9.53
C VAL A 90 10.68 -9.17 9.14
N LEU A 91 9.68 -9.55 8.33
CA LEU A 91 9.47 -10.91 7.85
C LEU A 91 10.25 -11.19 6.55
N GLY A 92 10.63 -10.14 5.83
CA GLY A 92 11.52 -10.23 4.67
C GLY A 92 11.45 -9.03 3.75
N GLU A 93 12.37 -8.99 2.81
CA GLU A 93 12.44 -7.93 1.79
C GLU A 93 11.70 -8.34 0.51
N ARG A 94 11.25 -7.36 -0.27
CA ARG A 94 10.54 -7.55 -1.53
C ARG A 94 11.11 -6.61 -2.58
N GLU A 95 11.41 -7.14 -3.75
CA GLU A 95 11.77 -6.31 -4.92
C GLU A 95 10.54 -5.68 -5.59
N HIS A 96 9.37 -6.32 -5.41
CA HIS A 96 8.12 -5.92 -6.03
C HIS A 96 6.93 -6.34 -5.17
N VAL A 97 5.95 -5.44 -5.06
CA VAL A 97 4.65 -5.72 -4.43
C VAL A 97 3.52 -5.12 -5.26
N ALA A 98 2.35 -5.76 -5.19
CA ALA A 98 1.10 -5.26 -5.77
C ALA A 98 0.10 -5.01 -4.64
N ILE A 99 -0.41 -3.78 -4.56
CA ILE A 99 -1.43 -3.38 -3.61
C ILE A 99 -2.76 -3.31 -4.37
N PHE A 100 -3.69 -4.18 -3.98
CA PHE A 100 -5.02 -4.25 -4.56
C PHE A 100 -5.97 -3.29 -3.84
N PRO A 101 -7.04 -2.83 -4.51
CA PRO A 101 -8.07 -1.99 -3.89
C PRO A 101 -8.60 -2.55 -2.57
N ALA A 102 -8.91 -1.67 -1.62
CA ALA A 102 -9.36 -2.07 -0.29
C ALA A 102 -10.80 -2.64 -0.27
N SER A 103 -11.56 -2.41 -1.35
CA SER A 103 -12.92 -2.88 -1.53
C SER A 103 -13.08 -3.53 -2.90
N HIS A 104 -13.88 -4.58 -2.96
CA HIS A 104 -14.32 -5.19 -4.23
C HIS A 104 -15.41 -4.37 -4.94
N PHE A 105 -15.96 -3.37 -4.27
CA PHE A 105 -16.96 -2.46 -4.83
C PHE A 105 -16.28 -1.14 -5.22
N VAL A 106 -16.01 -0.99 -6.51
CA VAL A 106 -15.89 0.31 -7.20
C VAL A 106 -17.12 0.50 -8.08
#